data_AF-A0A2V9BQW8-F1
#
_entry.id   AF-A0A2V9BQW8-F1
#
_cell.length_a   1.000
_cell.length_b   1.000
_cell.length_c   1.000
_cell.angle_alpha   90.00
_cell.angle_beta   90.00
_cell.angle_gamma   90.00
#
_symmetry.space_group_name_H-M   'P 1'
#
loop_
_entity.id
_entity.type
_entity.pdbx_description
1 polymer ?
#
loop_
_entity_poly.entity_id
_entity_poly.type
_entity_poly.pdbx_seq_one_letter_code
_entity_poly.pdbx_strand_id
1 'polypeptide(L)'
;MRPIKSSLTLRILLLVFVLAASSWHAVAQTATPSPRITQAIDEKSLVTLWGNVHPLARAEFDQGLVAHAQPLKRMLLLLRRSPDQEAALQQLLEDQQNKSSANYHAWLAPDQFGKQFGPADADIQTVTQWLTSHGFTDIKVGPGRTVIEFSGNVSQVRDAFHTEIHRYIVESKDYSANSVDPQIPSALAPVVAGIVS
;
A
#
# COMPACT_ATOMS: atom_id res chain seq x y z
N MET A 1 -18.74 66.30 -56.62
CA MET A 1 -17.39 65.74 -56.84
C MET A 1 -17.54 64.37 -57.50
N ARG A 2 -16.90 64.19 -58.67
CA ARG A 2 -16.73 62.93 -59.43
C ARG A 2 -15.67 62.05 -58.71
N PRO A 3 -15.44 60.73 -59.02
CA PRO A 3 -16.15 59.83 -59.95
C PRO A 3 -16.13 58.27 -59.63
N ILE A 4 -16.63 57.47 -60.61
CA ILE A 4 -16.12 56.14 -61.12
C ILE A 4 -16.47 54.85 -60.32
N LYS A 5 -17.39 53.98 -60.79
CA LYS A 5 -17.27 52.79 -61.70
C LYS A 5 -16.48 51.62 -61.05
N SER A 6 -16.75 50.31 -61.21
CA SER A 6 -17.69 49.47 -61.96
C SER A 6 -17.49 48.00 -61.54
N SER A 7 -18.56 47.21 -61.63
CA SER A 7 -18.66 45.79 -62.07
C SER A 7 -17.53 44.76 -61.85
N LEU A 8 -17.94 43.66 -61.18
CA LEU A 8 -17.88 42.26 -61.68
C LEU A 8 -16.51 41.63 -61.94
N THR A 9 -16.12 40.62 -61.16
CA THR A 9 -15.79 39.28 -61.68
C THR A 9 -15.71 38.22 -60.57
N LEU A 10 -16.44 37.14 -60.83
CA LEU A 10 -16.37 35.78 -60.27
C LEU A 10 -14.97 35.16 -60.49
N ARG A 11 -14.42 34.40 -59.52
CA ARG A 11 -13.79 33.06 -59.71
C ARG A 11 -13.11 32.48 -58.46
N ILE A 12 -13.60 31.30 -58.07
CA ILE A 12 -12.86 30.05 -57.78
C ILE A 12 -12.01 29.96 -56.50
N LEU A 13 -12.63 29.34 -55.49
CA LEU A 13 -12.18 28.14 -54.76
C LEU A 13 -10.66 27.87 -54.64
N LEU A 14 -10.13 27.93 -53.42
CA LEU A 14 -9.03 27.06 -53.00
C LEU A 14 -9.21 26.67 -51.53
N LEU A 15 -9.58 25.41 -51.33
CA LEU A 15 -9.58 24.69 -50.07
C LEU A 15 -8.20 24.80 -49.41
N VAL A 16 -8.16 25.24 -48.15
CA VAL A 16 -7.17 24.76 -47.19
C VAL A 16 -7.90 24.43 -45.91
N PHE A 17 -8.41 23.20 -45.85
CA PHE A 17 -8.95 22.60 -44.64
C PHE A 17 -7.76 22.16 -43.79
N VAL A 18 -7.21 23.06 -42.96
CA VAL A 18 -6.25 22.67 -41.92
C VAL A 18 -7.05 21.99 -40.82
N LEU A 19 -7.25 20.68 -40.96
CA LEU A 19 -7.55 19.78 -39.84
C LEU A 19 -6.33 19.79 -38.92
N ALA A 20 -6.28 20.77 -38.03
CA ALA A 20 -5.48 20.66 -36.82
C ALA A 20 -6.15 19.57 -35.97
N ALA A 21 -5.76 18.32 -36.21
CA ALA A 21 -5.99 17.24 -35.27
C ALA A 21 -5.22 17.58 -34.00
N SER A 22 -5.82 18.40 -33.14
CA SER A 22 -5.39 18.55 -31.76
C SER A 22 -5.68 17.22 -31.08
N SER A 23 -4.69 16.34 -31.13
CA SER A 23 -4.64 15.13 -30.31
C SER A 23 -4.74 15.58 -28.86
N TRP A 24 -5.95 15.57 -28.31
CA TRP A 24 -6.17 15.59 -26.88
C TRP A 24 -5.52 14.32 -26.35
N HIS A 25 -4.27 14.45 -25.93
CA HIS A 25 -3.63 13.47 -25.09
C HIS A 25 -4.43 13.53 -23.80
N ALA A 26 -5.39 12.61 -23.65
CA ALA A 26 -5.97 12.31 -22.35
C ALA A 26 -4.81 11.84 -21.49
N VAL A 27 -4.27 12.74 -20.67
CA VAL A 27 -3.35 12.37 -19.60
C VAL A 27 -4.15 11.42 -18.74
N ALA A 28 -3.81 10.12 -18.76
CA ALA A 28 -4.39 9.17 -17.85
C ALA A 28 -4.10 9.69 -16.44
N GLN A 29 -5.11 10.24 -15.78
CA GLN A 29 -5.00 10.68 -14.41
C GLN A 29 -4.76 9.40 -13.60
N THR A 30 -3.52 9.18 -13.15
CA THR A 30 -3.23 8.14 -12.16
C THR A 30 -4.03 8.51 -10.92
N ALA A 31 -5.16 7.82 -10.72
CA ALA A 31 -6.01 8.04 -9.58
C ALA A 31 -5.17 7.84 -8.32
N THR A 32 -5.06 8.89 -7.50
CA THR A 32 -4.34 8.80 -6.24
C THR A 32 -5.15 7.93 -5.28
N PRO A 33 -4.53 7.02 -4.52
CA PRO A 33 -5.23 6.20 -3.53
C PRO A 33 -6.04 7.07 -2.57
N SER A 34 -7.32 6.74 -2.42
CA SER A 34 -8.19 7.40 -1.44
C SER A 34 -7.94 6.83 -0.04
N PRO A 35 -7.92 7.67 1.02
CA PRO A 35 -7.81 7.20 2.40
C PRO A 35 -8.94 6.23 2.76
N ARG A 36 -8.60 5.16 3.49
CA ARG A 36 -9.55 4.13 3.94
C ARG A 36 -9.68 4.01 5.45
N ILE A 37 -8.76 4.61 6.22
CA ILE A 37 -8.96 4.79 7.66
C ILE A 37 -9.84 6.03 7.84
N THR A 38 -11.14 5.80 7.99
CA THR A 38 -12.16 6.88 8.11
C THR A 38 -12.68 7.06 9.53
N GLN A 39 -12.32 6.17 10.44
CA GLN A 39 -12.73 6.18 11.84
C GLN A 39 -11.53 6.50 12.73
N ALA A 40 -11.81 7.09 13.89
CA ALA A 40 -10.79 7.24 14.93
C ALA A 40 -10.36 5.87 15.45
N ILE A 41 -9.10 5.76 15.87
CA ILE A 41 -8.57 4.55 16.49
C ILE A 41 -9.17 4.41 17.89
N ASP A 42 -9.81 3.26 18.13
CA ASP A 42 -10.27 2.84 19.46
C ASP A 42 -9.59 1.52 19.83
N GLU A 43 -8.72 1.55 20.85
CA GLU A 43 -7.95 0.40 21.35
C GLU A 43 -8.83 -0.69 21.99
N LYS A 44 -10.13 -0.43 22.17
CA LYS A 44 -11.09 -1.44 22.66
C LYS A 44 -11.84 -2.13 21.52
N SER A 45 -11.83 -1.55 20.32
CA SER A 45 -12.49 -2.12 19.14
C SER A 45 -11.46 -2.87 18.31
N LEU A 46 -11.27 -4.15 18.61
CA LEU A 46 -10.20 -4.96 18.03
C LEU A 46 -10.71 -5.91 16.95
N VAL A 47 -9.82 -6.21 15.99
CA VAL A 47 -9.99 -7.28 15.00
C VAL A 47 -8.75 -8.14 14.95
N THR A 48 -8.94 -9.45 14.79
CA THR A 48 -7.86 -10.43 14.70
C THR A 48 -7.26 -10.47 13.29
N LEU A 49 -5.93 -10.42 13.22
CA LEU A 49 -5.13 -10.66 12.03
C LEU A 49 -4.86 -12.16 11.92
N TRP A 50 -5.77 -12.87 11.26
CA TRP A 50 -5.67 -14.32 11.11
C TRP A 50 -4.46 -14.76 10.28
N GLY A 51 -3.86 -15.89 10.66
CA GLY A 51 -2.78 -16.53 9.90
C GLY A 51 -1.38 -15.94 10.17
N ASN A 52 -1.18 -15.34 11.34
CA ASN A 52 0.09 -14.76 11.80
C ASN A 52 0.73 -15.58 12.93
N VAL A 53 0.22 -16.78 13.21
CA VAL A 53 0.90 -17.83 13.99
C VAL A 53 1.63 -18.78 13.05
N HIS A 54 2.92 -19.01 13.31
CA HIS A 54 3.73 -19.91 12.49
C HIS A 54 3.24 -21.37 12.65
N PRO A 55 3.15 -22.19 11.59
CA PRO A 55 2.67 -23.59 11.69
C PRO A 55 3.46 -24.49 12.66
N LEU A 56 4.70 -24.12 12.98
CA LEU A 56 5.56 -24.81 13.94
C LEU A 56 5.46 -24.24 15.38
N ALA A 57 4.71 -23.16 15.60
CA ALA A 57 4.42 -22.61 16.93
C ALA A 57 3.34 -23.46 17.62
N ARG A 58 3.67 -24.73 17.89
CA ARG A 58 2.78 -25.74 18.46
C ARG A 58 3.12 -25.98 19.93
N ALA A 59 2.11 -26.39 20.71
CA ALA A 59 2.22 -26.54 22.16
C ALA A 59 3.35 -27.49 22.60
N GLU A 60 3.65 -28.54 21.84
CA GLU A 60 4.74 -29.47 22.21
C GLU A 60 6.15 -28.94 21.94
N PHE A 61 6.29 -27.85 21.18
CA PHE A 61 7.56 -27.15 20.98
C PHE A 61 7.70 -25.93 21.90
N ASP A 62 6.61 -25.49 22.51
CA ASP A 62 6.52 -24.28 23.32
C ASP A 62 7.33 -24.39 24.62
N GLN A 63 8.17 -23.38 24.87
CA GLN A 63 9.01 -23.24 26.06
C GLN A 63 8.55 -22.06 26.96
N GLY A 64 7.42 -21.45 26.62
CA GLY A 64 6.80 -20.35 27.35
C GLY A 64 7.25 -18.96 26.88
N LEU A 65 6.91 -17.96 27.70
CA LEU A 65 7.07 -16.55 27.39
C LEU A 65 8.53 -16.14 27.18
N VAL A 66 8.74 -15.31 26.17
CA VAL A 66 9.96 -14.54 25.99
C VAL A 66 9.98 -13.35 26.96
N ALA A 67 11.17 -12.96 27.42
CA ALA A 67 11.33 -11.85 28.36
C ALA A 67 10.73 -10.54 27.82
N HIS A 68 9.96 -9.82 28.63
CA HIS A 68 9.23 -8.61 28.22
C HIS A 68 10.11 -7.53 27.58
N ALA A 69 11.33 -7.34 28.09
CA ALA A 69 12.27 -6.33 27.60
C ALA A 69 13.10 -6.81 26.40
N GLN A 70 12.91 -8.05 25.93
CA GLN A 70 13.68 -8.59 24.80
C GLN A 70 13.42 -7.73 23.55
N PRO A 71 14.48 -7.18 22.92
CA PRO A 71 14.33 -6.39 21.72
C PRO A 71 13.84 -7.25 20.55
N LEU A 72 12.85 -6.73 19.82
CA LEU A 72 12.36 -7.24 18.56
C LEU A 72 12.67 -6.20 17.49
N LYS A 73 13.59 -6.54 16.58
CA LYS A 73 14.10 -5.61 15.57
C LYS A 73 13.58 -5.98 14.20
N ARG A 74 13.31 -4.96 13.38
CA ARG A 74 12.93 -5.12 11.96
C ARG A 74 11.68 -5.98 11.75
N MET A 75 10.70 -5.83 12.64
CA MET A 75 9.36 -6.38 12.42
C MET A 75 8.73 -5.69 11.22
N LEU A 76 7.91 -6.41 10.46
CA LEU A 76 7.25 -5.88 9.27
C LEU A 76 5.73 -5.91 9.44
N LEU A 77 5.11 -4.74 9.39
CA LEU A 77 3.66 -4.63 9.28
C LEU A 77 3.28 -4.69 7.80
N LEU A 78 2.56 -5.74 7.40
CA LEU A 78 2.13 -5.92 6.01
C LEU A 78 0.92 -5.04 5.73
N LEU A 79 1.02 -4.22 4.69
CA LEU A 79 -0.03 -3.32 4.25
C LEU A 79 -0.89 -3.96 3.16
N ARG A 80 -2.17 -3.58 3.13
CA ARG A 80 -3.17 -4.09 2.20
C ARG A 80 -3.60 -2.99 1.23
N ARG A 81 -3.69 -3.32 -0.06
CA ARG A 81 -4.32 -2.48 -1.08
C ARG A 81 -5.83 -2.71 -1.15
N SER A 82 -6.59 -1.74 -1.66
CA SER A 82 -8.03 -1.93 -1.87
C SER A 82 -8.29 -2.93 -3.00
N PRO A 83 -9.49 -3.51 -3.08
CA PRO A 83 -9.90 -4.34 -4.22
C PRO A 83 -9.73 -3.63 -5.57
N ASP A 84 -10.08 -2.34 -5.64
CA ASP A 84 -9.94 -1.56 -6.89
C ASP A 84 -8.46 -1.39 -7.29
N GLN A 85 -7.58 -1.18 -6.31
CA GLN A 85 -6.14 -1.12 -6.54
C GLN A 85 -5.56 -2.48 -6.97
N GLU A 86 -6.08 -3.59 -6.41
CA GLU A 86 -5.69 -4.93 -6.84
C GLU A 86 -6.10 -5.19 -8.30
N ALA A 87 -7.34 -4.86 -8.66
CA ALA A 87 -7.84 -5.02 -10.02
C ALA A 87 -7.04 -4.16 -11.02
N ALA A 88 -6.74 -2.91 -10.66
CA ALA A 88 -5.91 -2.02 -11.48
C ALA A 88 -4.47 -2.54 -11.62
N LEU A 89 -3.90 -3.12 -10.56
CA LEU A 89 -2.57 -3.74 -10.62
C LEU A 89 -2.58 -4.95 -11.56
N GLN A 90 -3.59 -5.82 -11.46
CA GLN A 90 -3.72 -6.97 -12.34
C GLN A 90 -3.81 -6.55 -13.82
N GLN A 91 -4.58 -5.51 -14.12
CA GLN A 91 -4.64 -4.94 -15.47
C GLN A 91 -3.28 -4.41 -15.94
N LEU A 92 -2.56 -3.68 -15.08
CA LEU A 92 -1.21 -3.18 -15.42
C LEU A 92 -0.26 -4.33 -15.73
N LEU A 93 -0.29 -5.42 -14.96
CA LEU A 93 0.56 -6.59 -15.17
C LEU A 93 0.28 -7.27 -16.52
N GLU A 94 -0.98 -7.35 -16.93
CA GLU A 94 -1.39 -7.86 -18.25
C GLU A 94 -0.93 -6.94 -19.37
N ASP A 95 -1.17 -5.63 -19.21
CA ASP A 95 -0.77 -4.61 -20.18
C ASP A 95 0.75 -4.59 -20.40
N GLN A 96 1.54 -4.76 -19.34
CA GLN A 96 3.00 -4.79 -19.40
C GLN A 96 3.57 -5.98 -20.17
N GLN A 97 2.78 -7.05 -20.34
CA GLN A 97 3.14 -8.25 -21.11
C GLN A 97 2.56 -8.23 -22.52
N ASN A 98 1.63 -7.32 -22.83
CA ASN A 98 0.97 -7.22 -24.12
C ASN A 98 1.71 -6.25 -25.06
N LYS A 99 2.32 -6.76 -26.14
CA LYS A 99 3.05 -5.96 -27.15
C LYS A 99 2.24 -4.85 -27.81
N SER A 100 0.91 -4.98 -27.84
CA SER A 100 0.01 -3.98 -28.40
C SER A 100 -0.38 -2.89 -27.40
N SER A 101 -0.03 -3.05 -26.12
CA SER A 101 -0.28 -2.05 -25.09
C SER A 101 0.75 -0.94 -25.10
N ALA A 102 0.31 0.29 -24.82
CA ALA A 102 1.21 1.41 -24.56
C ALA A 102 2.10 1.19 -23.32
N ASN A 103 1.72 0.27 -22.42
CA ASN A 103 2.47 -0.06 -21.21
C ASN A 103 3.40 -1.27 -21.39
N TYR A 104 3.56 -1.83 -22.60
CA TYR A 104 4.45 -2.98 -22.82
C TYR A 104 5.88 -2.68 -22.33
N HIS A 105 6.40 -3.52 -21.42
CA HIS A 105 7.70 -3.33 -20.75
C HIS A 105 7.86 -1.98 -20.01
N ALA A 106 6.78 -1.24 -19.74
CA ALA A 106 6.81 0.00 -18.97
C ALA A 106 6.77 -0.31 -17.47
N TRP A 107 7.87 -0.83 -16.94
CA TRP A 107 8.00 -1.20 -15.53
C TRP A 107 7.99 0.03 -14.62
N LEU A 108 7.35 -0.10 -13.46
CA LEU A 108 7.32 0.96 -12.45
C LEU A 108 8.50 0.87 -11.50
N ALA A 109 9.05 2.03 -11.13
CA ALA A 109 9.93 2.12 -9.98
C ALA A 109 9.13 1.86 -8.68
N PRO A 110 9.77 1.40 -7.59
CA PRO A 110 9.07 1.09 -6.34
C PRO A 110 8.21 2.24 -5.79
N ASP A 111 8.70 3.49 -5.84
CA ASP A 111 7.93 4.65 -5.37
C ASP A 111 6.69 4.93 -6.23
N GLN A 112 6.78 4.71 -7.55
CA GLN A 112 5.64 4.85 -8.46
C GLN A 112 4.61 3.75 -8.18
N PHE A 113 5.06 2.51 -7.96
CA PHE A 113 4.21 1.41 -7.55
C PHE A 113 3.48 1.74 -6.25
N GLY A 114 4.20 2.19 -5.22
CA GLY A 114 3.62 2.53 -3.93
C GLY A 114 2.59 3.66 -4.04
N LYS A 115 2.87 4.68 -4.84
CA LYS A 115 1.94 5.79 -5.07
C LYS A 115 0.66 5.38 -5.81
N GLN A 116 0.69 4.35 -6.65
CA GLN A 116 -0.49 3.89 -7.40
C GLN A 116 -1.26 2.78 -6.67
N PHE A 117 -0.55 1.81 -6.10
CA PHE A 117 -1.13 0.56 -5.60
C PHE A 117 -1.01 0.34 -4.10
N GLY A 118 -0.27 1.21 -3.39
CA GLY A 118 -0.17 1.18 -1.93
C GLY A 118 -1.29 1.97 -1.23
N PRO A 119 -1.36 1.93 0.11
CA PRO A 119 -2.25 2.79 0.87
C PRO A 119 -1.99 4.28 0.64
N ALA A 120 -3.02 5.10 0.90
CA ALA A 120 -2.93 6.55 0.79
C ALA A 120 -1.95 7.13 1.81
N ASP A 121 -1.39 8.31 1.52
CA ASP A 121 -0.45 8.99 2.42
C ASP A 121 -1.05 9.20 3.83
N ALA A 122 -2.33 9.55 3.91
CA ALA A 122 -3.04 9.74 5.18
C ALA A 122 -3.19 8.42 5.97
N ASP A 123 -3.40 7.30 5.29
CA ASP A 123 -3.50 6.00 5.95
C ASP A 123 -2.14 5.58 6.52
N ILE A 124 -1.08 5.72 5.71
CA ILE A 124 0.31 5.46 6.15
C ILE A 124 0.67 6.32 7.35
N GLN A 125 0.32 7.60 7.32
CA GLN A 125 0.56 8.51 8.44
C GLN A 125 -0.18 8.03 9.70
N THR A 126 -1.45 7.62 9.57
CA THR A 126 -2.25 7.13 10.70
C THR A 126 -1.64 5.87 11.31
N VAL A 127 -1.22 4.90 10.49
CA VAL A 127 -0.58 3.66 10.97
C VAL A 127 0.77 3.94 11.64
N THR A 128 1.60 4.79 11.04
CA THR A 128 2.92 5.14 11.62
C THR A 128 2.79 5.91 12.93
N GLN A 129 1.79 6.79 13.06
CA GLN A 129 1.48 7.48 14.32
C GLN A 129 1.00 6.51 15.39
N TRP A 130 0.14 5.54 15.04
CA TRP A 130 -0.29 4.49 15.97
C TRP A 130 0.87 3.63 16.46
N LEU A 131 1.78 3.20 15.57
CA LEU A 131 3.00 2.51 15.98
C LEU A 131 3.86 3.38 16.92
N THR A 132 3.99 4.67 16.60
CA THR A 132 4.75 5.61 17.43
C THR A 132 4.12 5.78 18.82
N SER A 133 2.79 5.82 18.94
CA SER A 133 2.11 5.95 20.24
C SER A 133 2.29 4.76 21.15
N HIS A 134 2.56 3.57 20.60
CA HIS A 134 2.94 2.36 21.34
C HIS A 134 4.45 2.29 21.65
N GLY A 135 5.21 3.34 21.29
CA GLY A 135 6.63 3.47 21.58
C GLY A 135 7.54 2.67 20.66
N PHE A 136 7.04 2.17 19.52
CA PHE A 136 7.88 1.56 18.51
C PHE A 136 8.83 2.59 17.87
N THR A 137 10.00 2.13 17.46
CA THR A 137 11.07 2.95 16.88
C THR A 137 11.48 2.45 15.50
N ASP A 138 12.38 3.18 14.83
CA ASP A 138 12.91 2.83 13.51
C ASP A 138 11.83 2.57 12.45
N ILE A 139 10.70 3.30 12.56
CA ILE A 139 9.54 3.14 11.70
C ILE A 139 9.88 3.65 10.30
N LYS A 140 9.93 2.74 9.32
CA LYS A 140 10.30 3.00 7.93
C LYS A 140 9.23 2.44 7.00
N VAL A 141 8.65 3.33 6.19
CA VAL A 141 7.72 2.93 5.14
C VAL A 141 8.53 2.47 3.93
N GLY A 142 8.28 1.25 3.45
CA GLY A 142 8.91 0.79 2.21
C GLY A 142 8.44 1.61 1.00
N PRO A 143 9.27 1.85 -0.02
CA PRO A 143 8.92 2.71 -1.17
C PRO A 143 7.69 2.19 -1.93
N GLY A 144 7.55 0.87 -2.04
CA GLY A 144 6.37 0.21 -2.60
C GLY A 144 5.11 0.25 -1.73
N ARG A 145 5.20 0.77 -0.49
CA ARG A 145 4.10 0.86 0.49
C ARG A 145 3.34 -0.44 0.72
N THR A 146 4.04 -1.56 0.60
CA THR A 146 3.55 -2.89 0.92
C THR A 146 3.86 -3.28 2.36
N VAL A 147 4.86 -2.64 2.98
CA VAL A 147 5.30 -2.92 4.34
C VAL A 147 5.73 -1.65 5.07
N ILE A 148 5.59 -1.68 6.40
CA ILE A 148 6.25 -0.75 7.33
C ILE A 148 7.20 -1.58 8.20
N GLU A 149 8.50 -1.30 8.14
CA GLU A 149 9.49 -1.88 9.06
C GLU A 149 9.50 -1.06 10.35
N PHE A 150 9.54 -1.71 11.50
CA PHE A 150 9.61 -1.06 12.81
C PHE A 150 10.31 -1.97 13.84
N SER A 151 10.69 -1.39 14.99
CA SER A 151 11.37 -2.11 16.08
C SER A 151 10.77 -1.75 17.43
N GLY A 152 10.93 -2.64 18.41
CA GLY A 152 10.43 -2.47 19.78
C GLY A 152 10.88 -3.60 20.69
N ASN A 153 10.05 -3.97 21.65
CA ASN A 153 10.26 -5.10 22.54
C ASN A 153 8.99 -5.96 22.71
N VAL A 154 9.13 -7.11 23.37
CA VAL A 154 8.03 -8.07 23.59
C VAL A 154 6.84 -7.44 24.34
N SER A 155 7.07 -6.60 25.36
CA SER A 155 5.96 -5.92 26.05
C SER A 155 5.17 -4.98 25.14
N GLN A 156 5.84 -4.22 24.28
CA GLN A 156 5.17 -3.34 23.32
C GLN A 156 4.35 -4.13 22.30
N VAL A 157 4.88 -5.28 21.84
CA VAL A 157 4.13 -6.16 20.94
C VAL A 157 2.89 -6.73 21.62
N ARG A 158 3.03 -7.19 22.86
CA ARG A 158 1.89 -7.68 23.64
C ARG A 158 0.83 -6.61 23.85
N ASP A 159 1.25 -5.40 24.18
CA ASP A 159 0.33 -4.33 24.54
C ASP A 159 -0.37 -3.74 23.30
N ALA A 160 0.33 -3.59 22.16
CA ALA A 160 -0.22 -3.02 20.93
C ALA A 160 -0.96 -4.03 20.05
N PHE A 161 -0.45 -5.26 19.98
CA PHE A 161 -0.93 -6.29 19.07
C PHE A 161 -1.64 -7.44 19.77
N HIS A 162 -1.83 -7.37 21.10
CA HIS A 162 -2.58 -8.35 21.89
C HIS A 162 -2.13 -9.81 21.65
N THR A 163 -0.83 -10.01 21.42
CA THR A 163 -0.24 -11.34 21.22
C THR A 163 0.99 -11.51 22.09
N GLU A 164 1.21 -12.72 22.59
CA GLU A 164 2.40 -13.05 23.37
C GLU A 164 3.47 -13.67 22.46
N ILE A 165 4.73 -13.33 22.72
CA ILE A 165 5.86 -13.96 22.05
C ILE A 165 6.35 -15.10 22.92
N HIS A 166 6.28 -16.30 22.37
CA HIS A 166 6.77 -17.52 23.00
C HIS A 166 8.05 -18.00 22.34
N ARG A 167 8.83 -18.74 23.13
CA ARG A 167 10.02 -19.44 22.66
C ARG A 167 9.64 -20.86 22.25
N TYR A 168 10.13 -21.32 21.11
CA TYR A 168 9.86 -22.67 20.58
C TYR A 168 11.16 -23.39 20.27
N ILE A 169 11.25 -24.67 20.63
CA ILE A 169 12.36 -25.54 20.23
C ILE A 169 11.88 -26.54 19.19
N VAL A 170 12.33 -26.38 17.95
CA VAL A 170 11.98 -27.27 16.83
C VAL A 170 13.27 -27.81 16.22
N GLU A 171 13.41 -29.13 16.13
CA GLU A 171 14.64 -29.78 15.64
C GLU A 171 15.91 -29.30 16.36
N SER A 172 15.83 -29.09 17.68
CA SER A 172 16.91 -28.54 18.53
C SER A 172 17.33 -27.10 18.19
N LYS A 173 16.55 -26.37 17.39
CA LYS A 173 16.75 -24.95 17.10
C LYS A 173 15.74 -24.11 17.85
N ASP A 174 16.21 -22.95 18.28
CA ASP A 174 15.46 -21.98 19.05
C ASP A 174 14.81 -20.96 18.12
N TYR A 175 13.50 -20.76 18.29
CA TYR A 175 12.70 -19.79 17.57
C TYR A 175 11.86 -18.97 18.54
N SER A 176 11.49 -17.76 18.14
CA SER A 176 10.49 -16.96 18.83
C SER A 176 9.38 -16.60 17.86
N ALA A 177 8.13 -16.74 18.28
CA ALA A 177 6.97 -16.48 17.44
C ALA A 177 5.76 -16.05 18.29
N ASN A 178 4.77 -15.46 17.62
CA ASN A 178 3.45 -15.21 18.21
C ASN A 178 2.81 -16.53 18.65
N SER A 179 2.29 -16.60 19.87
CA SER A 179 1.56 -17.76 20.38
C SER A 179 0.11 -17.81 19.92
N VAL A 180 -0.46 -16.64 19.61
CA VAL A 180 -1.83 -16.46 19.10
C VAL A 180 -1.85 -15.41 17.99
N ASP A 181 -2.89 -15.44 17.15
CA ASP A 181 -3.03 -14.44 16.10
C ASP A 181 -3.17 -13.04 16.71
N PRO A 182 -2.35 -12.06 16.26
CA PRO A 182 -2.39 -10.70 16.79
C PRO A 182 -3.70 -10.00 16.49
N GLN A 183 -4.01 -8.96 17.27
CA GLN A 183 -5.17 -8.10 17.07
C GLN A 183 -4.72 -6.65 16.89
N ILE A 184 -5.50 -5.87 16.16
CA ILE A 184 -5.29 -4.43 15.98
C ILE A 184 -6.62 -3.68 16.12
N PRO A 185 -6.60 -2.36 16.34
CA PRO A 185 -7.80 -1.54 16.22
C PRO A 185 -8.49 -1.73 14.85
N SER A 186 -9.81 -1.93 14.89
CA SER A 186 -10.65 -2.21 13.72
C SER A 186 -10.55 -1.15 12.63
N ALA A 187 -10.32 0.11 13.02
CA ALA A 187 -10.09 1.24 12.12
C ALA A 187 -8.88 1.04 11.18
N LEU A 188 -7.88 0.24 11.56
CA LEU A 188 -6.65 0.00 10.79
C LEU A 188 -6.79 -1.16 9.77
N ALA A 189 -7.76 -2.04 9.95
CA ALA A 189 -7.93 -3.25 9.13
C ALA A 189 -8.15 -3.03 7.62
N PRO A 190 -8.73 -1.90 7.15
CA PRO A 190 -8.81 -1.62 5.72
C PRO A 190 -7.45 -1.47 5.01
N VAL A 191 -6.35 -1.28 5.77
CA VAL A 191 -5.01 -1.03 5.22
C VAL A 191 -3.92 -1.91 5.81
N VAL A 192 -4.20 -2.70 6.87
CA VAL A 192 -3.26 -3.66 7.46
C VAL A 192 -3.71 -5.08 7.13
N ALA A 193 -2.78 -5.90 6.62
CA ALA A 193 -3.04 -7.30 6.29
C ALA A 193 -2.57 -8.27 7.39
N GLY A 194 -1.50 -7.94 8.10
CA GLY A 194 -0.82 -8.88 9.01
C GLY A 194 0.49 -8.31 9.55
N ILE A 195 1.17 -9.10 10.37
CA ILE A 195 2.51 -8.82 10.91
C ILE A 195 3.40 -10.00 10.52
N VAL A 196 4.53 -9.73 9.90
CA VAL A 196 5.53 -10.76 9.57
C VAL A 196 6.86 -10.42 10.24
N SER A 197 7.51 -11.42 10.82
CA SER A 197 8.77 -11.31 11.55
C SER A 197 9.65 -12.52 11.30
#